data_AF-A0A923Q5L6-F1
#
_entry.id   AF-A0A923Q5L6-F1
#
_cell.length_a   1.000
_cell.length_b   1.000
_cell.length_c   1.000
_cell.angle_alpha   90.00
_cell.angle_beta   90.00
_cell.angle_gamma   90.00
#
_symmetry.space_group_name_H-M   'P 1'
#
loop_
_entity.id
_entity.type
_entity.pdbx_description
1 polymer ?
#
loop_
_entity_poly.entity_id
_entity_poly.type
_entity_poly.pdbx_seq_one_letter_code
_entity_poly.pdbx_strand_id
1 'polypeptide(L)'
;MSQIDQFLKALKRALKNKEWNYKQVAAALRMSESSVKRLLSNKKISLERVEKICDATGISFAEVCKLAEWQDEDPYLVLSFEQEKLLSENPRLLHYFTLLTEGSQPQKIEKNFQISSGESKKFLFVLDKCNLIELHPKDKVKLIKSGLFRFRKDGAVGKAIFQQIKEGYLYSDFKANDE
;
A
#
# COMPACT_ATOMS: atom_id res chain seq x y z
N MET A 1 -20.79 -9.33 -0.32
CA MET A 1 -21.47 -8.50 0.71
C MET A 1 -21.49 -7.08 0.15
N SER A 2 -22.58 -6.31 0.28
CA SER A 2 -22.58 -4.93 -0.25
C SER A 2 -21.61 -4.07 0.54
N GLN A 3 -20.96 -3.09 -0.10
CA GLN A 3 -20.17 -2.07 0.60
C GLN A 3 -21.00 -1.47 1.74
N ILE A 4 -22.25 -1.07 1.48
CA ILE A 4 -23.15 -0.49 2.51
C ILE A 4 -23.27 -1.39 3.75
N ASP A 5 -23.25 -2.72 3.60
CA ASP A 5 -23.27 -3.66 4.72
C ASP A 5 -21.98 -3.65 5.54
N GLN A 6 -20.83 -3.57 4.85
CA GLN A 6 -19.52 -3.50 5.50
C GLN A 6 -19.40 -2.21 6.30
N PHE A 7 -19.80 -1.07 5.70
CA PHE A 7 -19.83 0.22 6.39
C PHE A 7 -20.71 0.20 7.64
N LEU A 8 -21.94 -0.32 7.55
CA LEU A 8 -22.84 -0.37 8.70
C LEU A 8 -22.35 -1.31 9.80
N LYS A 9 -21.68 -2.41 9.45
CA LYS A 9 -21.02 -3.28 10.42
C LYS A 9 -19.86 -2.56 11.09
N ALA A 10 -19.03 -1.85 10.34
CA ALA A 10 -17.92 -1.07 10.85
C ALA A 10 -18.39 0.05 11.78
N LEU A 11 -19.45 0.79 11.39
CA LEU A 11 -20.07 1.83 12.21
C LEU A 11 -20.55 1.27 13.55
N LYS A 12 -21.23 0.12 13.56
CA LYS A 12 -21.67 -0.55 14.81
C LYS A 12 -20.48 -0.96 15.69
N ARG A 13 -19.39 -1.45 15.10
CA ARG A 13 -18.16 -1.77 15.83
C ARG A 13 -17.51 -0.52 16.41
N ALA A 14 -17.42 0.55 15.65
CA ALA A 14 -16.84 1.82 16.07
C ALA A 14 -17.62 2.43 17.25
N LEU A 15 -18.96 2.42 17.17
CA LEU A 15 -19.85 2.82 18.27
C LEU A 15 -19.59 1.99 19.53
N LYS A 16 -19.52 0.65 19.39
CA LYS A 16 -19.23 -0.24 20.53
C LYS A 16 -17.87 0.05 21.16
N ASN A 17 -16.84 0.32 20.36
CA ASN A 17 -15.49 0.64 20.84
C ASN A 17 -15.41 1.97 21.58
N LYS A 18 -16.27 2.94 21.23
CA LYS A 18 -16.45 4.20 21.96
C LYS A 18 -17.44 4.08 23.14
N GLU A 19 -17.88 2.86 23.46
CA GLU A 19 -18.88 2.58 24.50
C GLU A 19 -20.24 3.28 24.27
N TRP A 20 -20.55 3.62 23.01
CA TRP A 20 -21.83 4.19 22.62
C TRP A 20 -22.90 3.12 22.47
N ASN A 21 -24.03 3.34 23.12
CA ASN A 21 -25.23 2.50 23.01
C ASN A 21 -26.30 3.14 22.11
N TYR A 22 -27.30 2.34 21.73
CA TYR A 22 -28.37 2.81 20.83
C TYR A 22 -29.24 3.93 21.41
N LYS A 23 -29.31 4.08 22.75
CA LYS A 23 -30.04 5.19 23.38
C LYS A 23 -29.32 6.51 23.17
N GLN A 24 -28.00 6.53 23.30
CA GLN A 24 -27.17 7.72 23.04
C GLN A 24 -27.23 8.11 21.56
N VAL A 25 -27.14 7.13 20.65
CA VAL A 25 -27.32 7.36 19.20
C VAL A 25 -28.71 7.92 18.89
N ALA A 26 -29.75 7.37 19.53
CA ALA A 26 -31.12 7.84 19.38
C ALA A 26 -31.30 9.28 19.87
N ALA A 27 -30.67 9.66 20.98
CA ALA A 27 -30.65 11.03 21.47
C ALA A 27 -29.95 11.98 20.48
N ALA A 28 -28.78 11.62 19.97
CA ALA A 28 -28.04 12.41 18.98
C ALA A 28 -28.86 12.63 17.68
N LEU A 29 -29.62 11.63 17.26
CA LEU A 29 -30.46 11.70 16.07
C LEU A 29 -31.87 12.27 16.31
N ARG A 30 -32.25 12.52 17.57
CA ARG A 30 -33.63 12.86 17.99
C ARG A 30 -34.66 11.84 17.48
N MET A 31 -34.36 10.56 17.65
CA MET A 31 -35.20 9.43 17.20
C MET A 31 -35.48 8.48 18.37
N SER A 32 -36.43 7.54 18.18
CA SER A 32 -36.59 6.42 19.11
C SER A 32 -35.49 5.37 18.91
N GLU A 33 -35.13 4.64 19.97
CA GLU A 33 -34.16 3.53 19.89
C GLU A 33 -34.59 2.46 18.88
N SER A 34 -35.90 2.17 18.80
CA SER A 34 -36.48 1.25 17.82
C SER A 34 -36.27 1.73 16.38
N SER A 35 -36.38 3.04 16.13
CA SER A 35 -36.17 3.62 14.82
C SER A 35 -34.69 3.59 14.43
N VAL A 36 -33.77 3.80 15.37
CA VAL A 36 -32.30 3.67 15.13
C VAL A 36 -31.92 2.23 14.79
N LYS A 37 -32.43 1.25 15.55
CA LYS A 37 -32.20 -0.17 15.26
C LYS A 37 -32.69 -0.54 13.86
N ARG A 38 -33.88 -0.07 13.48
CA ARG A 38 -34.43 -0.27 12.13
C ARG A 38 -33.58 0.40 11.07
N LEU A 39 -33.14 1.64 11.30
CA LEU A 39 -32.30 2.42 10.40
C LEU A 39 -30.99 1.69 10.07
N LEU A 40 -30.29 1.21 11.11
CA LEU A 40 -29.00 0.51 11.00
C LEU A 40 -29.12 -0.94 10.52
N SER A 41 -30.34 -1.50 10.45
CA SER A 41 -30.59 -2.87 9.98
C SER A 41 -31.12 -2.89 8.54
N ASN A 42 -31.94 -1.91 8.17
CA ASN A 42 -32.58 -1.84 6.85
C ASN A 42 -31.74 -1.11 5.80
N LYS A 43 -30.52 -0.69 6.12
CA LYS A 43 -29.58 -0.03 5.21
C LYS A 43 -30.09 1.29 4.60
N LYS A 44 -31.07 1.93 5.24
CA LYS A 44 -31.70 3.20 4.81
C LYS A 44 -31.24 4.39 5.66
N ILE A 45 -29.95 4.45 5.99
CA ILE A 45 -29.37 5.61 6.68
C ILE A 45 -28.93 6.66 5.65
N SER A 46 -29.29 7.92 5.86
CA SER A 46 -28.78 9.02 5.05
C SER A 46 -27.40 9.44 5.52
N LEU A 47 -26.58 10.02 4.63
CA LEU A 47 -25.25 10.52 4.98
C LEU A 47 -25.32 11.61 6.07
N GLU A 48 -26.30 12.51 6.03
CA GLU A 48 -26.52 13.52 7.08
C GLU A 48 -26.70 12.90 8.48
N ARG A 49 -27.33 11.72 8.57
CA ARG A 49 -27.50 11.02 9.85
C ARG A 49 -26.20 10.33 10.27
N VAL A 50 -25.42 9.83 9.30
CA VAL A 50 -24.08 9.30 9.59
C VAL A 50 -23.18 10.41 10.14
N GLU A 51 -23.20 11.59 9.52
CA GLU A 51 -22.46 12.78 9.97
C GLU A 51 -22.85 13.16 11.41
N LYS A 52 -24.15 13.27 11.72
CA LYS A 52 -24.60 13.53 13.10
C LYS A 52 -24.12 12.50 14.12
N ILE A 53 -24.05 11.21 13.73
CA ILE A 53 -23.48 10.17 14.60
C ILE A 53 -21.98 10.41 14.79
N CYS A 54 -21.27 10.71 13.70
CA CYS A 54 -19.83 11.00 13.70
C CYS A 54 -19.52 12.18 14.65
N ASP A 55 -20.23 13.29 14.50
CA ASP A 55 -20.09 14.48 15.33
C ASP A 55 -20.34 14.19 16.81
N ALA A 56 -21.42 13.45 17.10
CA ALA A 56 -21.79 13.14 18.48
C ALA A 56 -20.80 12.20 19.16
N THR A 57 -20.21 11.27 18.39
CA THR A 57 -19.30 10.23 18.91
C THR A 57 -17.83 10.62 18.85
N GLY A 58 -17.48 11.67 18.11
CA GLY A 58 -16.11 12.02 17.76
C GLY A 58 -15.43 10.97 16.87
N ILE A 59 -16.20 10.15 16.14
CA ILE A 59 -15.69 9.19 15.16
C ILE A 59 -15.75 9.87 13.80
N SER A 60 -14.64 9.96 13.08
CA SER A 60 -14.64 10.49 11.72
C SER A 60 -15.20 9.48 10.71
N PHE A 61 -15.76 9.99 9.62
CA PHE A 61 -16.23 9.15 8.51
C PHE A 61 -15.10 8.26 7.94
N ALA A 62 -13.89 8.81 7.84
CA ALA A 62 -12.70 8.09 7.37
C ALA A 62 -12.32 6.91 8.27
N GLU A 63 -12.43 7.05 9.59
CA GLU A 63 -12.19 5.96 10.54
C GLU A 63 -13.19 4.82 10.34
N VAL A 64 -14.46 5.12 10.08
CA VAL A 64 -15.48 4.09 9.80
C VAL A 64 -15.19 3.36 8.49
N CYS A 65 -14.80 4.08 7.44
CA CYS A 65 -14.37 3.49 6.16
C CYS A 65 -13.14 2.58 6.34
N LYS A 66 -12.14 3.01 7.12
CA LYS A 66 -10.96 2.20 7.44
C LYS A 66 -11.34 0.91 8.19
N LEU A 67 -12.26 1.00 9.15
CA LEU A 67 -12.80 -0.16 9.88
C LEU A 67 -13.67 -1.08 9.02
N ALA A 68 -14.24 -0.56 7.94
CA ALA A 68 -14.96 -1.34 6.94
C ALA A 68 -14.03 -2.11 6.00
N GLU A 69 -12.71 -2.03 6.23
CA GLU A 69 -11.68 -2.58 5.35
C GLU A 69 -11.82 -2.03 3.92
N TRP A 70 -12.39 -0.82 3.79
CA TRP A 70 -12.39 -0.03 2.55
C TRP A 70 -11.09 0.75 2.40
N GLN A 71 -10.00 0.16 2.88
CA GLN A 71 -8.70 0.64 2.45
C GLN A 71 -8.58 0.21 0.99
N ASP A 72 -8.44 1.19 0.09
CA ASP A 72 -7.41 1.00 -0.91
C ASP A 72 -6.16 0.62 -0.12
N GLU A 73 -5.62 -0.59 -0.36
CA GLU A 73 -4.29 -0.95 0.12
C GLU A 73 -3.42 0.29 -0.02
N ASP A 74 -2.78 0.77 1.07
CA ASP A 74 -1.87 1.91 0.97
C ASP A 74 -0.98 1.61 -0.24
N PRO A 75 -1.11 2.38 -1.35
CA PRO A 75 -0.46 1.98 -2.59
C PRO A 75 1.04 2.01 -2.38
N TYR A 76 1.53 2.61 -1.29
CA TYR A 76 2.93 2.73 -0.98
C TYR A 76 3.46 1.61 -0.09
N LEU A 77 4.38 0.86 -0.68
CA LEU A 77 5.10 -0.22 -0.04
C LEU A 77 6.34 0.36 0.65
N VAL A 78 6.37 0.29 1.99
CA VAL A 78 7.53 0.69 2.80
C VAL A 78 8.39 -0.55 3.06
N LEU A 79 9.64 -0.49 2.63
CA LEU A 79 10.64 -1.54 2.87
C LEU A 79 11.17 -1.48 4.30
N SER A 80 11.58 -2.63 4.84
CA SER A 80 12.30 -2.67 6.11
C SER A 80 13.70 -2.06 5.95
N PHE A 81 14.32 -1.64 7.06
CA PHE A 81 15.70 -1.13 7.04
C PHE A 81 16.69 -2.12 6.43
N GLU A 82 16.54 -3.41 6.74
CA GLU A 82 17.41 -4.46 6.20
C GLU A 82 17.23 -4.64 4.68
N GLN A 83 15.99 -4.57 4.21
CA GLN A 83 15.68 -4.61 2.77
C GLN A 83 16.24 -3.39 2.04
N GLU A 84 16.06 -2.18 2.60
CA GLU A 84 16.65 -0.97 2.03
C GLU A 84 18.18 -1.05 1.99
N LYS A 85 18.80 -1.52 3.08
CA LYS A 85 20.26 -1.66 3.16
C LYS A 85 20.78 -2.64 2.09
N LEU A 86 20.20 -3.82 1.99
CA LEU A 86 20.55 -4.83 1.00
C LEU A 86 20.48 -4.28 -0.44
N LEU A 87 19.37 -3.62 -0.78
CA LEU A 87 19.19 -3.04 -2.10
C LEU A 87 20.18 -1.90 -2.35
N SER A 88 20.50 -1.09 -1.33
CA SER A 88 21.44 0.02 -1.46
C SER A 88 22.89 -0.41 -1.69
N GLU A 89 23.28 -1.59 -1.18
CA GLU A 89 24.64 -2.12 -1.30
C GLU A 89 24.94 -2.68 -2.70
N ASN A 90 23.90 -3.03 -3.47
CA ASN A 90 24.04 -3.57 -4.81
C ASN A 90 23.16 -2.81 -5.82
N PRO A 91 23.72 -1.81 -6.53
CA PRO A 91 23.03 -1.05 -7.58
C PRO A 91 22.30 -1.90 -8.62
N ARG A 92 22.93 -3.00 -9.07
CA ARG A 92 22.35 -3.88 -10.09
C ARG A 92 21.15 -4.65 -9.53
N LEU A 93 21.24 -5.12 -8.29
CA LEU A 93 20.14 -5.78 -7.59
C LEU A 93 18.95 -4.83 -7.40
N LEU A 94 19.21 -3.59 -6.98
CA LEU A 94 18.18 -2.56 -6.84
C LEU A 94 17.46 -2.32 -8.18
N HIS A 95 18.23 -2.08 -9.25
CA HIS A 95 17.64 -1.85 -10.57
C HIS A 95 16.83 -3.06 -11.07
N TYR A 96 17.38 -4.27 -10.89
CA TYR A 96 16.69 -5.51 -11.23
C TYR A 96 15.37 -5.64 -10.46
N PHE A 97 15.37 -5.34 -9.16
CA PHE A 97 14.16 -5.34 -8.33
C PHE A 97 13.15 -4.30 -8.83
N THR A 98 13.57 -3.06 -9.13
CA THR A 98 12.68 -2.03 -9.69
C THR A 98 11.97 -2.51 -10.96
N LEU A 99 12.70 -3.13 -11.90
CA LEU A 99 12.10 -3.67 -13.13
C LEU A 99 11.07 -4.77 -12.86
N LEU A 100 11.31 -5.64 -11.87
CA LEU A 100 10.32 -6.63 -11.44
C LEU A 100 9.06 -5.97 -10.88
N THR A 101 9.22 -4.89 -10.10
CA THR A 101 8.08 -4.15 -9.52
C THR A 101 7.24 -3.42 -10.56
N GLU A 102 7.83 -3.08 -11.71
CA GLU A 102 7.14 -2.54 -12.89
C GLU A 102 6.45 -3.64 -13.74
N GLY A 103 6.58 -4.91 -13.34
CA GLY A 103 5.95 -6.04 -14.00
C GLY A 103 6.78 -6.70 -15.10
N SER A 104 8.07 -6.38 -15.23
CA SER A 104 8.95 -7.07 -16.17
C SER A 104 9.25 -8.49 -15.70
N GLN A 105 9.23 -9.45 -16.62
CA GLN A 105 9.62 -10.84 -16.33
C GLN A 105 11.14 -11.00 -16.31
N PRO A 106 11.71 -11.89 -15.48
CA PRO A 106 13.16 -12.14 -15.40
C PRO A 106 13.83 -12.34 -16.77
N GLN A 107 13.23 -13.16 -17.64
CA GLN A 107 13.76 -13.47 -18.97
C GLN A 107 13.82 -12.22 -19.88
N LYS A 108 12.88 -11.29 -19.71
CA LYS A 108 12.86 -10.02 -20.45
C LYS A 108 13.95 -9.08 -19.92
N ILE A 109 14.16 -9.05 -18.61
CA ILE A 109 15.21 -8.25 -17.98
C ILE A 109 16.60 -8.76 -18.41
N GLU A 110 16.82 -10.08 -18.37
CA GLU A 110 18.05 -10.74 -18.85
C GLU A 110 18.39 -10.28 -20.28
N LYS A 111 17.41 -10.34 -21.18
CA LYS A 111 17.59 -9.95 -22.59
C LYS A 111 17.87 -8.46 -22.76
N ASN A 112 17.11 -7.59 -22.08
CA ASN A 112 17.16 -6.15 -22.30
C ASN A 112 18.40 -5.50 -21.69
N PHE A 113 18.90 -6.05 -20.58
CA PHE A 113 20.00 -5.46 -19.80
C PHE A 113 21.28 -6.29 -19.84
N GLN A 114 21.35 -7.29 -20.73
CA GLN A 114 22.51 -8.19 -20.90
C GLN A 114 22.93 -8.89 -19.60
N ILE A 115 21.96 -9.16 -18.72
CA ILE A 115 22.18 -9.88 -17.47
C ILE A 115 22.24 -11.37 -17.78
N SER A 116 23.29 -12.05 -17.34
CA SER A 116 23.41 -13.50 -17.52
C SER A 116 22.35 -14.24 -16.70
N SER A 117 21.88 -15.40 -17.18
CA SER A 117 20.92 -16.22 -16.43
C SER A 117 21.44 -16.62 -15.04
N GLY A 118 22.76 -16.83 -14.89
CA GLY A 118 23.37 -17.11 -13.60
C GLY A 118 23.33 -15.92 -12.63
N GLU A 119 23.49 -14.69 -13.12
CA GLU A 119 23.38 -13.48 -12.31
C GLU A 119 21.92 -13.19 -11.93
N SER A 120 21.00 -13.31 -12.89
CA SER A 120 19.55 -13.20 -12.67
C SER A 120 19.07 -14.15 -11.57
N LYS A 121 19.46 -15.42 -11.60
CA LYS A 121 19.13 -16.39 -10.54
C LYS A 121 19.69 -16.01 -9.18
N LYS A 122 20.91 -15.46 -9.12
CA LYS A 122 21.48 -14.96 -7.86
C LYS A 122 20.64 -13.80 -7.30
N PHE A 123 20.23 -12.87 -8.15
CA PHE A 123 19.36 -11.77 -7.73
C PHE A 123 18.00 -12.28 -7.23
N LEU A 124 17.35 -13.18 -7.97
CA LEU A 124 16.09 -13.79 -7.56
C LEU A 124 16.20 -14.49 -6.20
N PHE A 125 17.27 -15.26 -5.98
CA PHE A 125 17.49 -15.94 -4.70
C PHE A 125 17.68 -14.97 -3.54
N VAL A 126 18.43 -13.87 -3.75
CA VAL A 126 18.64 -12.83 -2.73
C VAL A 126 17.33 -12.11 -2.40
N LEU A 127 16.53 -11.77 -3.41
CA LEU A 127 15.24 -11.11 -3.22
C LEU A 127 14.22 -12.01 -2.50
N ASP A 128 14.20 -13.30 -2.82
CA ASP A 128 13.34 -14.31 -2.19
C ASP A 128 13.71 -14.50 -0.71
N LYS A 129 15.01 -14.66 -0.41
CA LYS A 129 15.52 -14.77 0.97
C LYS A 129 15.17 -13.56 1.84
N CYS A 130 15.07 -12.38 1.26
CA CYS A 130 14.74 -11.14 1.96
C CYS A 130 13.25 -10.81 1.96
N ASN A 131 12.38 -11.75 1.58
CA ASN A 131 10.93 -11.59 1.53
C ASN A 131 10.50 -10.35 0.73
N LEU A 132 11.15 -10.11 -0.41
CA LEU A 132 10.70 -9.13 -1.40
C LEU A 132 9.87 -9.78 -2.51
N ILE A 133 10.20 -11.02 -2.85
CA ILE A 133 9.51 -11.83 -3.86
C ILE A 133 9.29 -13.25 -3.35
N GLU A 134 8.35 -13.97 -3.98
CA GLU A 134 8.22 -15.43 -3.94
C GLU A 134 8.76 -15.97 -5.27
N LEU A 135 9.80 -16.80 -5.20
CA LEU A 135 10.37 -17.48 -6.34
C LEU A 135 9.70 -18.85 -6.57
N HIS A 136 9.14 -19.03 -7.76
CA HIS A 136 8.50 -20.27 -8.20
C HIS A 136 9.28 -20.95 -9.34
N PRO A 137 9.01 -22.25 -9.62
CA PRO A 137 9.66 -22.98 -10.71
C PRO A 137 9.57 -22.25 -12.06
N LYS A 138 10.62 -22.41 -12.88
CA LYS A 138 10.81 -21.73 -14.17
C LYS A 138 10.96 -20.21 -14.05
N ASP A 139 11.59 -19.75 -12.96
CA ASP A 139 11.86 -18.34 -12.68
C ASP A 139 10.58 -17.48 -12.71
N LYS A 140 9.46 -18.07 -12.27
CA LYS A 140 8.21 -17.35 -12.08
C LYS A 140 8.30 -16.58 -10.77
N VAL A 141 8.02 -15.29 -10.82
CA VAL A 141 8.18 -14.40 -9.67
C VAL A 141 6.82 -13.81 -9.31
N LYS A 142 6.51 -13.80 -8.02
CA LYS A 142 5.39 -13.07 -7.47
C LYS A 142 5.90 -12.10 -6.42
N LEU A 143 5.51 -10.84 -6.48
CA LEU A 143 5.89 -9.85 -5.46
C LEU A 143 5.13 -10.17 -4.16
N ILE A 144 5.81 -10.19 -3.01
CA ILE A 144 5.17 -10.49 -1.72
C ILE A 144 4.16 -9.42 -1.33
N LYS A 145 4.42 -8.17 -1.70
CA LYS A 145 3.47 -7.08 -1.58
C LYS A 145 3.33 -6.41 -2.95
N SER A 146 2.10 -6.17 -3.36
CA SER A 146 1.73 -5.40 -4.55
C SER A 146 1.53 -3.94 -4.16
N GLY A 147 2.16 -3.01 -4.89
CA GLY A 147 2.06 -1.58 -4.64
C GLY A 147 3.18 -0.77 -5.30
N LEU A 148 3.02 0.54 -5.36
CA LEU A 148 4.05 1.51 -5.71
C LEU A 148 5.11 1.56 -4.61
N PHE A 149 6.35 1.20 -4.91
CA PHE A 149 7.43 1.35 -3.92
C PHE A 149 7.75 2.83 -3.72
N ARG A 150 7.72 3.29 -2.46
CA ARG A 150 8.18 4.64 -2.10
C ARG A 150 9.49 4.53 -1.32
N PHE A 151 10.60 4.77 -2.01
CA PHE A 151 11.89 4.91 -1.34
C PHE A 151 11.90 6.20 -0.51
N ARG A 152 12.30 6.11 0.75
CA ARG A 152 12.46 7.29 1.60
C ARG A 152 13.70 8.05 1.13
N LYS A 153 13.59 9.37 0.95
CA LYS A 153 14.71 10.23 0.51
C LYS A 153 15.93 10.10 1.45
N ASP A 154 15.69 10.01 2.75
CA ASP A 154 16.74 9.83 3.77
C ASP A 154 17.09 8.35 4.06
N GLY A 155 16.41 7.41 3.40
CA GLY A 155 16.66 5.98 3.50
C GLY A 155 17.92 5.54 2.74
N ALA A 156 18.40 4.32 3.00
CA ALA A 156 19.64 3.82 2.40
C ALA A 156 19.54 3.76 0.87
N VAL A 157 18.40 3.32 0.34
CA VAL A 157 18.12 3.30 -1.11
C VAL A 157 18.04 4.71 -1.68
N GLY A 158 17.33 5.64 -1.00
CA GLY A 158 17.23 7.03 -1.44
C GLY A 158 18.60 7.69 -1.57
N LYS A 159 19.49 7.45 -0.61
CA LYS A 159 20.89 7.92 -0.65
C LYS A 159 21.70 7.27 -1.77
N ALA A 160 21.55 5.95 -1.98
CA ALA A 160 22.25 5.25 -3.06
C ALA A 160 21.82 5.72 -4.45
N ILE A 161 20.50 5.87 -4.68
CA ILE A 161 19.94 6.44 -5.90
C ILE A 161 20.45 7.87 -6.10
N PHE A 162 20.41 8.69 -5.05
CA PHE A 162 20.89 10.06 -5.14
C PHE A 162 22.38 10.15 -5.51
N GLN A 163 23.23 9.28 -4.95
CA GLN A 163 24.65 9.23 -5.33
C GLN A 163 24.86 8.79 -6.77
N GLN A 164 24.15 7.76 -7.23
CA GLN A 164 24.23 7.31 -8.63
C GLN A 164 23.78 8.39 -9.62
N ILE A 165 22.67 9.07 -9.32
CA ILE A 165 22.19 10.18 -10.15
C ILE A 165 23.19 11.33 -10.13
N LYS A 166 23.76 11.65 -8.96
CA LYS A 166 24.76 12.72 -8.84
C LYS A 166 26.01 12.42 -9.66
N GLU A 167 26.54 11.20 -9.57
CA GLU A 167 27.68 10.76 -10.38
C GLU A 167 27.32 10.76 -11.87
N GLY A 168 26.21 10.13 -12.24
CA GLY A 168 25.75 10.05 -13.63
C GLY A 168 25.47 11.41 -14.27
N TYR A 169 24.94 12.38 -13.50
CA TYR A 169 24.64 13.74 -13.97
C TYR A 169 25.89 14.62 -14.07
N LEU A 170 26.86 14.45 -13.16
CA LEU A 170 28.12 15.20 -13.21
C LEU A 170 29.06 14.69 -14.31
N TYR A 171 28.94 13.41 -14.70
CA TYR A 171 29.76 12.78 -15.72
C TYR A 171 29.00 12.47 -17.03
N SER A 172 27.75 12.90 -17.16
CA SER A 172 27.05 12.82 -18.43
C SER A 172 27.58 13.88 -19.38
N ASP A 173 28.09 13.45 -20.52
CA ASP A 173 28.20 14.31 -21.70
C ASP A 173 26.78 14.73 -22.08
N PHE A 174 26.38 15.93 -21.70
CA PHE A 174 25.15 16.57 -22.20
C PHE A 174 25.32 16.86 -23.69
N LYS A 175 25.33 15.82 -24.54
CA LYS A 175 25.11 15.98 -25.96
C LYS A 175 23.64 16.30 -26.13
N ALA A 176 23.35 17.59 -26.28
CA ALA A 176 22.11 18.05 -26.85
C ALA A 176 21.98 17.44 -28.26
N ASN A 177 21.21 16.36 -28.37
CA ASN A 177 20.57 16.05 -29.65
C ASN A 177 19.25 16.83 -29.65
N ASP A 178 19.35 18.09 -30.07
CA ASP A 178 18.20 18.82 -30.59
C ASP A 178 18.03 18.38 -32.06
N GLU A 179 17.12 17.43 -32.31
CA GLU A 179 16.36 17.30 -33.56
C GLU A 179 14.92 16.86 -33.25
#